data_AF-A0A7C2UFR8-F1
#
_entry.id   AF-A0A7C2UFR8-F1
#
_cell.length_a   1.000
_cell.length_b   1.000
_cell.length_c   1.000
_cell.angle_alpha   90.00
_cell.angle_beta   90.00
_cell.angle_gamma   90.00
#
_symmetry.space_group_name_H-M   'P 1'
#
loop_
_entity.id
_entity.type
_entity.pdbx_description
1 polymer ?
#
loop_
_entity_poly.entity_id
_entity_poly.type
_entity_poly.pdbx_seq_one_letter_code
_entity_poly.pdbx_strand_id
1 'polypeptide(L)'
;MQFYDIFNGDADGLCALQQLRLEDPRRSVLVTGAKREIALVERVAPGVGDELTVLDLSFKVNARAVARALDAGARCRYFDHHFPGDVPQHPNLRTFIDTASDVCTSLIVDRYLSGRQRIWAVVAAFGDNLVKSAQR
;
A
#
# COMPACT_ATOMS: atom_id res chain seq x y z
N MET A 1 8.98 0.44 -18.62
CA MET A 1 7.91 0.29 -17.62
C MET A 1 8.33 -0.75 -16.60
N GLN A 2 8.64 -0.29 -15.41
CA GLN A 2 8.99 -1.05 -14.22
C GLN A 2 7.84 -0.96 -13.22
N PHE A 3 7.64 -2.04 -12.46
CA PHE A 3 6.72 -2.06 -11.35
C PHE A 3 7.49 -2.08 -10.03
N TYR A 4 7.05 -1.27 -9.08
CA TYR A 4 7.56 -1.22 -7.72
C TYR A 4 6.43 -1.58 -6.77
N ASP A 5 6.64 -2.60 -5.96
CA ASP A 5 5.77 -2.90 -4.83
C ASP A 5 6.51 -2.43 -3.56
N ILE A 6 5.98 -1.38 -2.92
CA ILE A 6 6.59 -0.67 -1.81
C ILE A 6 5.70 -0.84 -0.59
N PHE A 7 6.15 -1.58 0.42
CA PHE A 7 5.27 -2.03 1.49
C PHE A 7 5.99 -2.17 2.82
N ASN A 8 5.26 -1.93 3.91
CA ASN A 8 5.73 -2.20 5.26
C ASN A 8 6.05 -3.70 5.44
N GLY A 9 7.12 -4.03 6.15
CA GLY A 9 7.53 -5.42 6.37
C GLY A 9 6.86 -6.10 7.57
N ASP A 10 5.77 -5.53 8.10
CA ASP A 10 4.92 -6.22 9.06
C ASP A 10 3.83 -7.06 8.37
N ALA A 11 2.97 -7.68 9.18
CA ALA A 11 1.94 -8.59 8.68
C ALA A 11 0.95 -7.89 7.73
N ASP A 12 0.63 -6.62 7.97
CA ASP A 12 -0.37 -5.93 7.17
C ASP A 12 0.16 -5.57 5.79
N GLY A 13 1.34 -4.94 5.72
CA GLY A 13 1.97 -4.63 4.43
C GLY A 13 2.26 -5.88 3.58
N LEU A 14 2.73 -6.97 4.20
CA LEU A 14 2.99 -8.25 3.52
C LEU A 14 1.71 -8.89 2.98
N CYS A 15 0.65 -8.97 3.79
CA CYS A 15 -0.61 -9.59 3.37
C CYS A 15 -1.35 -8.76 2.34
N ALA A 16 -1.30 -7.43 2.43
CA ALA A 16 -1.87 -6.53 1.44
C ALA A 16 -1.24 -6.77 0.05
N LEU A 17 0.10 -6.88 -0.01
CA LEU A 17 0.78 -7.21 -1.26
C LEU A 17 0.42 -8.61 -1.76
N GLN A 18 0.41 -9.61 -0.88
CA GLN A 18 0.10 -11.00 -1.21
C GLN A 18 -1.27 -11.11 -1.88
N GLN A 19 -2.29 -10.43 -1.34
CA GLN A 19 -3.62 -10.37 -1.94
C GLN A 19 -3.59 -9.83 -3.37
N LEU A 20 -2.94 -8.69 -3.59
CA LEU A 20 -2.84 -8.08 -4.93
C LEU A 20 -2.11 -8.97 -5.92
N ARG A 21 -1.05 -9.68 -5.49
CA ARG A 21 -0.22 -10.49 -6.40
C ARG A 21 -0.78 -11.90 -6.67
N LEU A 22 -1.68 -12.39 -5.83
CA LEU A 22 -2.49 -13.58 -6.16
C LEU A 22 -3.52 -13.28 -7.24
N GLU A 23 -4.09 -12.08 -7.25
CA GLU A 23 -5.11 -11.66 -8.22
C GLU A 23 -4.54 -11.06 -9.51
N ASP A 24 -3.41 -10.36 -9.40
CA ASP A 24 -2.67 -9.76 -10.51
C ASP A 24 -1.18 -10.16 -10.38
N PRO A 25 -0.83 -11.40 -10.77
CA PRO A 25 0.55 -11.88 -10.76
C PRO A 25 1.44 -10.97 -11.60
N ARG A 26 2.53 -10.50 -11.00
CA ARG A 26 3.37 -9.48 -11.62
C ARG A 26 4.80 -9.59 -11.13
N ARG A 27 5.75 -9.36 -12.04
CA ARG A 27 7.16 -9.15 -11.69
C ARG A 27 7.37 -7.69 -11.30
N SER A 28 7.78 -7.46 -10.06
CA SER A 28 8.03 -6.13 -9.50
C SER A 28 9.37 -6.09 -8.76
N VAL A 29 9.90 -4.89 -8.57
CA VAL A 29 10.95 -4.63 -7.59
C VAL A 29 10.25 -4.51 -6.23
N LEU A 30 10.62 -5.39 -5.30
CA LEU A 30 10.12 -5.35 -3.94
C LEU A 30 10.94 -4.37 -3.11
N VAL A 31 10.27 -3.42 -2.47
CA VAL A 31 10.89 -2.41 -1.60
C VAL A 31 10.19 -2.48 -0.26
N THR A 32 10.90 -3.03 0.73
CA THR A 32 10.38 -3.21 2.09
C THR A 32 11.46 -2.95 3.12
N GLY A 33 11.10 -3.00 4.40
CA GLY A 33 11.96 -2.79 5.56
C GLY A 33 11.29 -3.31 6.83
N ALA A 34 11.95 -3.21 7.97
CA ALA A 34 11.35 -3.52 9.26
C ALA A 34 10.14 -2.59 9.55
N LYS A 35 9.26 -2.98 10.49
CA LYS A 35 8.01 -2.24 10.81
C LYS A 35 8.16 -0.73 11.02
N ARG A 36 9.32 -0.27 11.51
CA ARG A 36 9.58 1.16 11.79
C ARG A 36 10.24 1.91 10.62
N GLU A 37 10.62 1.21 9.57
CA GLU A 37 11.16 1.79 8.35
C GLU A 37 10.01 2.17 7.42
N ILE A 38 9.47 3.37 7.62
CA ILE A 38 8.21 3.80 6.98
C ILE A 38 8.39 4.80 5.82
N ALA A 39 9.59 5.33 5.63
CA ALA A 39 9.94 6.20 4.50
C ALA A 39 10.56 5.35 3.38
N LEU A 40 9.76 4.50 2.74
CA LEU A 40 10.27 3.53 1.76
C LEU A 40 10.17 4.02 0.31
N VAL A 41 9.27 4.97 0.02
CA VAL A 41 9.09 5.49 -1.36
C VAL A 41 10.33 6.26 -1.83
N GLU A 42 11.10 6.85 -0.90
CA GLU A 42 12.34 7.55 -1.24
C GLU A 42 13.48 6.63 -1.72
N ARG A 43 13.35 5.31 -1.53
CA ARG A 43 14.37 4.32 -1.94
C ARG A 43 14.33 4.02 -3.44
N VAL A 44 13.36 4.58 -4.18
CA VAL A 44 13.20 4.37 -5.61
C VAL A 44 13.21 5.69 -6.39
N ALA A 45 13.64 5.61 -7.64
CA ALA A 45 13.62 6.71 -8.59
C ALA A 45 12.89 6.26 -9.88
N PRO A 46 11.55 6.14 -9.83
CA PRO A 46 10.77 5.69 -10.98
C PRO A 46 10.77 6.75 -12.09
N GLY A 47 10.63 6.29 -13.34
CA GLY A 47 10.52 7.16 -14.51
C GLY A 47 9.14 7.15 -15.14
N VAL A 48 9.06 7.74 -16.33
CA VAL A 48 7.82 7.84 -17.12
C VAL A 48 7.23 6.46 -17.38
N GLY A 49 5.95 6.31 -17.03
CA GLY A 49 5.16 5.10 -17.30
C GLY A 49 5.36 3.97 -16.28
N ASP A 50 6.37 4.07 -15.40
CA ASP A 50 6.54 3.15 -14.28
C ASP A 50 5.38 3.26 -13.29
N GLU A 51 5.19 2.24 -12.47
CA GLU A 51 4.06 2.17 -11.55
C GLU A 51 4.48 1.73 -10.15
N LEU A 52 4.09 2.54 -9.18
CA LEU A 52 4.27 2.31 -7.76
C LEU A 52 2.97 1.78 -7.18
N THR A 53 3.04 0.63 -6.51
CA THR A 53 2.02 0.15 -5.59
C THR A 53 2.55 0.34 -4.18
N VAL A 54 1.96 1.25 -3.42
CA VAL A 54 2.39 1.57 -2.04
C VAL A 54 1.36 1.04 -1.06
N LEU A 55 1.80 0.29 -0.05
CA LEU A 55 0.95 -0.45 0.87
C LEU A 55 1.42 -0.24 2.31
N ASP A 56 0.50 0.15 3.19
CA ASP A 56 0.72 0.24 4.63
C ASP A 56 1.85 1.18 5.05
N LEU A 57 1.98 2.30 4.34
CA LEU A 57 2.97 3.32 4.65
C LEU A 57 2.27 4.66 4.67
N SER A 58 2.37 5.40 5.77
CA SER A 58 1.72 6.70 5.89
C SER A 58 1.99 7.59 4.67
N PHE A 59 0.92 8.02 3.98
CA PHE A 59 1.03 8.97 2.86
C PHE A 59 1.74 10.26 3.30
N LYS A 60 1.42 10.77 4.50
CA LYS A 60 2.04 11.98 5.06
C LYS A 60 3.57 11.90 5.10
N VAL A 61 4.11 10.73 5.48
CA VAL A 61 5.56 10.49 5.55
C VAL A 61 6.17 10.44 4.16
N ASN A 62 5.47 9.83 3.19
CA ASN A 62 5.99 9.59 1.86
C ASN A 62 5.60 10.67 0.83
N ALA A 63 4.80 11.68 1.22
CA ALA A 63 4.20 12.66 0.31
C ALA A 63 5.22 13.33 -0.62
N ARG A 64 6.39 13.73 -0.09
CA ARG A 64 7.47 14.33 -0.89
C ARG A 64 8.04 13.35 -1.93
N ALA A 65 8.20 12.08 -1.56
CA ALA A 65 8.73 11.07 -2.48
C ALA A 65 7.70 10.67 -3.54
N VAL A 66 6.42 10.58 -3.16
CA VAL A 66 5.31 10.38 -4.10
C VAL A 66 5.22 11.53 -5.09
N ALA A 67 5.28 12.78 -4.64
CA ALA A 67 5.26 13.94 -5.53
C ALA A 67 6.39 13.88 -6.58
N ARG A 68 7.63 13.59 -6.16
CA ARG A 68 8.76 13.41 -7.09
C ARG A 68 8.52 12.32 -8.12
N ALA A 69 7.93 11.18 -7.71
CA ALA A 69 7.62 10.09 -8.63
C ALA A 69 6.55 10.50 -9.65
N LEU A 70 5.51 11.23 -9.22
CA LEU A 70 4.45 11.74 -10.10
C LEU A 70 5.00 12.78 -11.09
N ASP A 71 5.85 13.69 -10.63
CA ASP A 71 6.53 14.70 -11.48
C ASP A 71 7.42 14.04 -12.54
N ALA A 72 8.02 12.89 -12.23
CA ALA A 72 8.79 12.07 -13.17
C ALA A 72 7.90 11.29 -14.17
N GLY A 73 6.57 11.42 -14.09
CA GLY A 73 5.62 10.76 -14.97
C GLY A 73 5.28 9.33 -14.59
N ALA A 74 5.60 8.91 -13.36
CA ALA A 74 5.18 7.61 -12.84
C ALA A 74 3.70 7.63 -12.43
N ARG A 75 3.11 6.43 -12.33
CA ARG A 75 1.80 6.20 -11.74
C ARG A 75 1.94 5.68 -10.32
N CYS A 76 1.03 6.06 -9.45
CA CYS A 76 1.03 5.62 -8.06
C CYS A 76 -0.37 5.14 -7.66
N ARG A 77 -0.44 3.90 -7.18
CA ARG A 77 -1.59 3.33 -6.47
C ARG A 77 -1.20 3.20 -5.01
N TYR A 78 -1.97 3.81 -4.13
CA TYR A 78 -1.62 3.95 -2.71
C TYR A 78 -2.75 3.41 -1.84
N PHE A 79 -2.45 2.42 -1.01
CA PHE A 79 -3.38 1.82 -0.06
C PHE A 79 -2.81 1.99 1.34
N ASP A 80 -3.57 2.63 2.23
CA ASP A 80 -3.07 2.97 3.56
C ASP A 80 -4.23 3.23 4.52
N HIS A 81 -4.02 2.99 5.80
CA HIS A 81 -4.99 3.25 6.86
C HIS A 81 -4.54 4.33 7.85
N HIS A 82 -3.29 4.80 7.73
CA HIS A 82 -2.77 5.88 8.54
C HIS A 82 -3.36 7.24 8.15
N PHE A 83 -3.24 8.23 9.04
CA PHE A 83 -3.59 9.61 8.73
C PHE A 83 -2.75 10.11 7.53
N PRO A 84 -3.39 10.52 6.40
CA PRO A 84 -2.66 10.77 5.17
C PRO A 84 -2.06 12.18 5.08
N GLY A 85 -2.50 13.12 5.91
CA GLY A 85 -2.25 14.54 5.68
C GLY A 85 -2.94 15.02 4.41
N ASP A 86 -2.33 15.99 3.72
CA ASP A 86 -2.87 16.53 2.48
C ASP A 86 -2.49 15.63 1.29
N VAL A 87 -3.51 15.03 0.67
CA VAL A 87 -3.35 14.21 -0.55
C VAL A 87 -3.63 15.08 -1.78
N PRO A 88 -2.65 15.31 -2.67
CA PRO A 88 -2.86 16.12 -3.86
C PRO A 88 -3.77 15.41 -4.86
N GLN A 89 -4.53 16.19 -5.62
CA GLN A 89 -5.19 15.66 -6.82
C GLN A 89 -4.17 15.59 -7.96
N HIS A 90 -3.97 14.40 -8.51
CA HIS A 90 -3.06 14.18 -9.62
C HIS A 90 -3.60 13.05 -10.51
N PRO A 91 -3.61 13.18 -11.86
CA PRO A 91 -4.20 12.17 -12.75
C PRO A 91 -3.53 10.79 -12.65
N ASN A 92 -2.24 10.78 -12.28
CA ASN A 92 -1.47 9.54 -12.09
C ASN A 92 -1.46 9.02 -10.65
N LEU A 93 -2.20 9.65 -9.72
CA LEU A 93 -2.31 9.20 -8.34
C LEU A 93 -3.71 8.64 -8.09
N ARG A 94 -3.77 7.41 -7.56
CA ARG A 94 -4.99 6.82 -7.01
C ARG A 94 -4.74 6.40 -5.58
N THR A 95 -5.58 6.85 -4.66
CA THR A 95 -5.49 6.52 -3.25
C THR A 95 -6.72 5.76 -2.78
N PHE A 96 -6.50 4.80 -1.90
CA PHE A 96 -7.51 4.00 -1.21
C PHE A 96 -7.17 4.10 0.28
N ILE A 97 -7.76 5.10 0.94
CA ILE A 97 -7.40 5.44 2.32
C ILE A 97 -8.65 5.39 3.20
N ASP A 98 -8.56 4.63 4.28
CA ASP A 98 -9.60 4.50 5.30
C ASP A 98 -8.94 4.52 6.68
N THR A 99 -9.23 5.57 7.45
CA THR A 99 -8.56 5.82 8.74
C THR A 99 -9.37 5.33 9.94
N ALA A 100 -10.43 4.55 9.71
CA ALA A 100 -11.20 3.93 10.77
C ALA A 100 -10.29 3.04 11.65
N SER A 101 -10.47 3.12 12.97
CA SER A 101 -9.62 2.44 13.95
C SER A 101 -9.67 0.91 13.89
N ASP A 102 -10.67 0.36 13.20
CA ASP A 102 -10.90 -1.08 13.03
C ASP A 102 -10.55 -1.57 11.61
N VAL A 103 -9.82 -0.76 10.83
CA VAL A 103 -9.36 -1.07 9.47
C VAL A 103 -7.84 -1.08 9.41
N CYS A 104 -7.28 -2.09 8.74
CA CYS A 104 -5.89 -2.15 8.30
C CYS A 104 -5.83 -2.12 6.77
N THR A 105 -4.64 -1.91 6.19
CA THR A 105 -4.42 -1.83 4.74
C THR A 105 -4.92 -3.08 4.02
N SER A 106 -4.71 -4.26 4.58
CA SER A 106 -5.15 -5.51 3.98
C SER A 106 -6.68 -5.63 3.90
N LEU A 107 -7.44 -5.02 4.82
CA LEU A 107 -8.90 -4.94 4.73
C LEU A 107 -9.34 -3.97 3.63
N ILE A 108 -8.58 -2.90 3.38
CA ILE A 108 -8.82 -2.00 2.24
C ILE A 108 -8.58 -2.77 0.92
N VAL A 109 -7.51 -3.56 0.85
CA VAL A 109 -7.22 -4.41 -0.31
C VAL A 109 -8.27 -5.50 -0.50
N ASP A 110 -8.77 -6.13 0.56
CA ASP A 110 -9.88 -7.11 0.48
C ASP A 110 -11.11 -6.50 -0.20
N ARG A 111 -11.52 -5.30 0.24
CA ARG A 111 -12.65 -4.57 -0.35
C ARG A 111 -12.39 -4.25 -1.81
N TYR A 112 -11.19 -3.77 -2.16
CA TYR A 112 -10.79 -3.50 -3.54
C TYR A 112 -10.87 -4.75 -4.42
N LEU A 113 -10.48 -5.92 -3.89
CA LEU A 113 -10.54 -7.20 -4.59
C LEU A 113 -11.89 -7.91 -4.44
N SER A 114 -12.89 -7.29 -3.81
CA SER A 114 -14.21 -7.88 -3.57
C SER A 114 -14.14 -9.24 -2.85
N GLY A 115 -13.22 -9.40 -1.90
CA GLY A 115 -13.15 -10.58 -1.04
C GLY A 115 -12.43 -11.81 -1.62
N ARG A 116 -11.88 -11.75 -2.83
CA ARG A 116 -11.32 -12.94 -3.51
C ARG A 116 -10.12 -13.57 -2.79
N GLN A 117 -9.43 -12.80 -1.94
CA GLN A 117 -8.27 -13.27 -1.17
C GLN A 117 -8.41 -13.00 0.33
N ARG A 118 -9.65 -13.01 0.84
CA ARG A 118 -10.02 -12.57 2.21
C ARG A 118 -9.22 -13.20 3.34
N ILE A 119 -8.77 -14.43 3.19
CA ILE A 119 -8.00 -15.11 4.23
C ILE A 119 -6.73 -14.32 4.62
N TRP A 120 -6.10 -13.64 3.66
CA TRP A 120 -4.93 -12.81 3.92
C TRP A 120 -5.28 -11.52 4.67
N ALA A 121 -6.45 -10.94 4.40
CA ALA A 121 -6.95 -9.82 5.18
C ALA A 121 -7.26 -10.20 6.64
N VAL A 122 -7.76 -11.42 6.87
CA VAL A 122 -7.95 -11.96 8.22
C VAL A 122 -6.62 -12.14 8.96
N VAL A 123 -5.60 -12.71 8.29
CA VAL A 123 -4.25 -12.87 8.87
C VAL A 123 -3.65 -11.51 9.24
N ALA A 124 -3.75 -10.53 8.34
CA ALA A 124 -3.30 -9.17 8.59
C ALA A 124 -4.01 -8.51 9.79
N ALA A 125 -5.33 -8.62 9.84
CA ALA A 125 -6.13 -8.05 10.92
C ALA A 125 -5.72 -8.62 12.29
N PHE A 126 -5.42 -9.93 12.39
CA PHE A 126 -4.83 -10.48 13.60
C PHE A 126 -3.43 -9.91 13.89
N GLY A 127 -2.58 -9.77 12.87
CA GLY A 127 -1.24 -9.19 12.97
C GLY A 127 -1.24 -7.74 13.48
N ASP A 128 -2.27 -6.97 13.15
CA ASP A 128 -2.48 -5.59 13.63
C ASP A 128 -3.29 -5.50 14.93
N ASN A 129 -3.55 -6.63 15.58
CA ASN A 129 -4.36 -6.71 16.81
C ASN A 129 -5.82 -6.25 16.63
N LEU A 130 -6.36 -6.29 15.41
CA LEU A 130 -7.77 -6.01 15.08
C LEU A 130 -8.64 -7.25 15.19
N VAL A 131 -8.62 -7.89 16.37
CA VAL A 131 -9.29 -9.20 16.62
C VAL A 131 -10.77 -9.21 16.22
N LYS A 132 -11.50 -8.13 16.54
CA LYS A 132 -12.92 -8.02 16.19
C LYS A 132 -13.17 -7.97 14.69
N SER A 133 -12.29 -7.30 13.94
CA SER A 133 -12.38 -7.21 12.48
C SER A 133 -12.05 -8.55 11.83
N ALA A 134 -11.08 -9.28 12.39
CA ALA A 134 -10.68 -10.60 11.90
C ALA A 134 -11.74 -11.69 12.07
N GLN A 135 -12.71 -11.52 12.97
CA GLN A 135 -13.73 -12.51 13.34
C GLN A 135 -15.12 -12.27 12.71
N ARG A 136 -15.27 -11.24 11.88
CA ARG A 136 -16.53 -10.87 11.21
C ARG A 136 -16.55 -11.35 9.77
#